data_AF-A0A0S8J4I1-F1
#
_entry.id   AF-A0A0S8J4I1-F1
#
_cell.length_a   1.000
_cell.length_b   1.000
_cell.length_c   1.000
_cell.angle_alpha   90.00
_cell.angle_beta   90.00
_cell.angle_gamma   90.00
#
_symmetry.space_group_name_H-M   'P 1'
#
loop_
_entity.id
_entity.type
_entity.pdbx_description
1 polymer ?
#
loop_
_entity_poly.entity_id
_entity_poly.type
_entity_poly.pdbx_seq_one_letter_code
_entity_poly.pdbx_strand_id
1 'polypeptide(L)'
;MRSRLLLNHLLIVAFLIPFAIILIITSCEGEEKIKMKDLVPTEIQGWKQQSKVEIYDRETIFDYINGAGEVYLSYDFQKLWVFRLVKSEKPNIVVEIFDMGLPEDAFGVFSHARESEEIGIGQGSEQRGGLLCFWKGNLFVCIFSEGQSSETKKAVLDLARKIEQRIKVTGEKPKLLACLPDEDLQQQSVRYFHLHTSLNYHYYLASENILNLNPRTEAVLGRYKLNQTYLLLVHYPDQNDADKAYSNFLNSYIPEAKDKGVAQIEKGKWVKAEKEGEFVIVVFDAPTEAYAQALIQAVRDKILKLSSEEVKNK
;
A
#
# COMPACT_ATOMS: atom_id res chain seq x y z
N MET A 1 44.66 -0.23 79.43
CA MET A 1 43.93 -1.26 80.20
C MET A 1 43.04 -1.99 79.22
N ARG A 2 43.34 -3.26 78.88
CA ARG A 2 42.61 -4.47 79.36
C ARG A 2 41.09 -4.25 79.29
N SER A 3 40.26 -5.02 78.60
CA SER A 3 40.27 -6.45 78.32
C SER A 3 39.13 -6.77 77.36
N ARG A 4 39.28 -7.83 76.58
CA ARG A 4 38.23 -8.55 75.85
C ARG A 4 37.05 -8.89 76.76
N LEU A 5 35.83 -8.89 76.21
CA LEU A 5 34.83 -9.93 76.49
C LEU A 5 33.87 -10.07 75.29
N LEU A 6 33.87 -11.27 74.72
CA LEU A 6 32.90 -11.75 73.73
C LEU A 6 31.67 -12.26 74.49
N LEU A 7 30.48 -12.01 73.96
CA LEU A 7 29.34 -12.92 74.16
C LEU A 7 28.47 -12.93 72.90
N ASN A 8 28.52 -14.05 72.19
CA ASN A 8 27.57 -14.43 71.15
C ASN A 8 26.24 -14.83 71.81
N HIS A 9 25.10 -14.47 71.22
CA HIS A 9 24.14 -15.45 70.71
C HIS A 9 22.95 -14.79 69.98
N LEU A 10 22.70 -15.34 68.78
CA LEU A 10 21.39 -15.70 68.22
C LEU A 10 20.71 -14.78 67.16
N LEU A 11 20.66 -15.38 65.95
CA LEU A 11 19.51 -15.51 65.02
C LEU A 11 19.23 -14.44 63.94
N ILE A 12 19.01 -14.99 62.72
CA ILE A 12 18.21 -14.48 61.58
C ILE A 12 19.02 -13.65 60.56
N VAL A 13 19.58 -14.31 59.53
CA VAL A 13 18.99 -14.49 58.18
C VAL A 13 18.76 -13.16 57.46
N ALA A 14 19.61 -12.86 56.47
CA ALA A 14 19.18 -12.55 55.09
C ALA A 14 20.36 -12.08 54.24
N PHE A 15 20.53 -12.78 53.11
CA PHE A 15 21.26 -12.44 51.90
C PHE A 15 21.52 -10.95 51.64
N LEU A 16 22.79 -10.57 51.46
CA LEU A 16 23.18 -9.49 50.56
C LEU A 16 24.41 -9.95 49.75
N ILE A 17 24.13 -10.80 48.76
CA ILE A 17 25.03 -10.99 47.62
C ILE A 17 25.03 -9.67 46.85
N PRO A 18 26.18 -9.02 46.58
CA PRO A 18 26.20 -7.91 45.65
C PRO A 18 25.86 -8.48 44.28
N PHE A 19 24.63 -8.22 43.84
CA PHE A 19 24.11 -8.53 42.52
C PHE A 19 24.92 -7.70 41.52
N ALA A 20 26.04 -8.25 41.06
CA ALA A 20 26.73 -7.76 39.88
C ALA A 20 25.81 -8.01 38.70
N ILE A 21 24.99 -7.02 38.36
CA ILE A 21 24.24 -6.97 37.11
C ILE A 21 25.28 -6.84 36.01
N ILE A 22 25.75 -7.98 35.52
CA ILE A 22 26.36 -8.06 34.20
C ILE A 22 25.20 -7.81 33.24
N LEU A 23 25.06 -6.56 32.81
CA LEU A 23 24.27 -6.18 31.66
C LEU A 23 24.92 -6.88 30.46
N ILE A 24 24.47 -8.10 30.16
CA ILE A 24 24.65 -8.69 28.85
C ILE A 24 23.76 -7.84 27.95
N ILE A 25 24.33 -6.75 27.44
CA ILE A 25 23.83 -6.09 26.24
C ILE A 25 24.06 -7.11 25.14
N THR A 26 23.11 -8.02 24.98
CA THR A 26 23.01 -8.80 23.76
C THR A 26 22.69 -7.78 22.68
N SER A 27 23.71 -7.25 22.00
CA SER A 27 23.48 -6.55 20.76
C SER A 27 22.85 -7.60 19.83
N CYS A 28 21.55 -7.43 19.55
CA CYS A 28 20.99 -7.95 18.32
C CYS A 28 21.56 -7.09 17.18
N GLU A 29 22.86 -7.24 16.92
CA GLU A 29 23.47 -6.83 15.67
C GLU A 29 23.48 -8.06 14.76
N GLY A 30 22.70 -7.99 13.69
CA GLY A 30 22.82 -8.97 12.61
C GLY A 30 21.55 -9.33 11.85
N GLU A 31 20.60 -8.41 11.65
CA GLU A 31 19.87 -8.48 10.38
C GLU A 31 20.83 -7.95 9.30
N GLU A 32 21.50 -8.85 8.58
CA GLU A 32 22.19 -8.49 7.35
C GLU A 32 21.18 -7.86 6.40
N LYS A 33 21.14 -6.52 6.37
CA LYS A 33 20.44 -5.77 5.32
C LYS A 33 21.05 -6.20 3.99
N ILE A 34 20.35 -7.08 3.28
CA ILE A 34 20.66 -7.39 1.88
C ILE A 34 20.83 -6.04 1.18
N LYS A 35 22.00 -5.79 0.58
CA LYS A 35 22.18 -4.56 -0.18
C LYS A 35 21.22 -4.66 -1.37
N MET A 36 20.51 -3.58 -1.70
CA MET A 36 19.52 -3.59 -2.79
C MET A 36 20.08 -4.16 -4.11
N LYS A 37 21.38 -3.99 -4.35
CA LYS A 37 22.11 -4.55 -5.49
C LYS A 37 22.14 -6.08 -5.53
N ASP A 38 22.00 -6.75 -4.40
CA ASP A 38 22.07 -8.20 -4.26
C ASP A 38 20.69 -8.86 -4.46
N LEU A 39 19.60 -8.08 -4.55
CA LEU A 39 18.27 -8.61 -4.88
C LEU A 39 18.23 -9.17 -6.30
N VAL A 40 18.91 -8.54 -7.25
CA VAL A 40 18.98 -9.00 -8.64
C VAL A 40 20.15 -9.98 -8.82
N PRO A 41 19.95 -11.16 -9.43
CA PRO A 41 21.04 -12.09 -9.67
C PRO A 41 21.99 -11.54 -10.72
N THR A 42 23.29 -11.75 -10.51
CA THR A 42 24.35 -11.31 -11.43
C THR A 42 24.24 -11.96 -12.81
N GLU A 43 23.63 -13.14 -12.89
CA GLU A 43 23.34 -13.83 -14.15
C GLU A 43 22.07 -14.69 -14.03
N ILE A 44 21.30 -14.77 -15.11
CA ILE A 44 20.19 -15.71 -15.27
C ILE A 44 20.04 -16.15 -16.72
N GLN A 45 20.05 -17.45 -16.99
CA GLN A 45 19.84 -18.00 -18.35
C GLN A 45 20.74 -17.36 -19.44
N GLY A 46 21.96 -16.95 -19.07
CA GLY A 46 22.92 -16.27 -19.94
C GLY A 46 22.75 -14.75 -20.07
N TRP A 47 21.72 -14.15 -19.46
CA TRP A 47 21.63 -12.71 -19.27
C TRP A 47 22.46 -12.29 -18.07
N LYS A 48 23.45 -11.43 -18.29
CA LYS A 48 24.37 -10.93 -17.26
C LYS A 48 24.01 -9.52 -16.88
N GLN A 49 23.91 -9.27 -15.58
CA GLN A 49 23.69 -7.94 -15.03
C GLN A 49 24.87 -7.02 -15.37
N GLN A 50 24.58 -5.80 -15.82
CA GLN A 50 25.59 -4.77 -15.97
C GLN A 50 26.10 -4.28 -14.62
N SER A 51 27.37 -3.86 -14.56
CA SER A 51 28.00 -3.38 -13.33
C SER A 51 27.39 -2.07 -12.82
N LYS A 52 26.95 -1.20 -13.73
CA LYS A 52 26.25 0.05 -13.41
C LYS A 52 24.80 -0.25 -13.04
N VAL A 53 24.39 0.20 -11.87
CA VAL A 53 22.99 0.27 -11.44
C VAL A 53 22.59 1.73 -11.44
N GLU A 54 21.53 2.08 -12.15
CA GLU A 54 21.00 3.45 -12.18
C GLU A 54 20.10 3.63 -10.95
N ILE A 55 20.20 4.78 -10.28
CA ILE A 55 19.44 5.07 -9.06
C ILE A 55 18.80 6.43 -9.24
N TYR A 56 17.50 6.49 -8.99
CA TYR A 56 16.70 7.71 -9.05
C TYR A 56 15.97 7.89 -7.73
N ASP A 57 15.78 9.13 -7.32
CA ASP A 57 15.03 9.54 -6.15
C ASP A 57 13.86 10.44 -6.54
N ARG A 58 13.17 11.01 -5.56
CA ARG A 58 12.00 11.86 -5.78
C ARG A 58 12.27 13.06 -6.70
N GLU A 59 13.50 13.57 -6.71
CA GLU A 59 13.88 14.73 -7.53
C GLU A 59 14.25 14.31 -8.96
N THR A 60 14.83 13.12 -9.12
CA THR A 60 15.41 12.64 -10.38
C THR A 60 14.56 11.59 -11.10
N ILE A 61 13.41 11.17 -10.53
CA ILE A 61 12.53 10.15 -11.15
C ILE A 61 12.10 10.53 -12.57
N PHE A 62 11.92 11.82 -12.86
CA PHE A 62 11.51 12.30 -14.18
C PHE A 62 12.61 12.19 -15.24
N ASP A 63 13.88 12.07 -14.84
CA ASP A 63 14.98 11.78 -15.75
C ASP A 63 14.86 10.36 -16.33
N TYR A 64 14.16 9.47 -15.64
CA TYR A 64 13.91 8.09 -16.05
C TYR A 64 12.49 7.88 -16.58
N ILE A 65 11.47 8.31 -15.84
CA ILE A 65 10.04 8.12 -16.15
C ILE A 65 9.40 9.47 -16.48
N ASN A 66 9.68 9.96 -17.69
CA ASN A 66 9.10 11.22 -18.14
C ASN A 66 7.58 11.08 -18.36
N GLY A 67 6.80 11.93 -17.68
CA GLY A 67 5.34 12.01 -17.77
C GLY A 67 4.56 11.09 -16.83
N ALA A 68 5.12 9.97 -16.39
CA ALA A 68 4.45 9.02 -15.48
C ALA A 68 5.07 8.95 -14.07
N GLY A 69 6.16 9.68 -13.80
CA GLY A 69 6.79 9.76 -12.47
C GLY A 69 5.84 10.20 -11.34
N GLU A 70 4.86 11.07 -11.66
CA GLU A 70 3.87 11.57 -10.71
C GLU A 70 3.01 10.46 -10.07
N VAL A 71 2.78 9.36 -10.79
CA VAL A 71 2.03 8.22 -10.23
C VAL A 71 2.78 7.66 -9.04
N TYR A 72 4.09 7.43 -9.15
CA TYR A 72 4.90 6.89 -8.06
C TYR A 72 5.01 7.87 -6.89
N LEU A 73 5.18 9.17 -7.19
CA LEU A 73 5.25 10.22 -6.16
C LEU A 73 3.95 10.32 -5.33
N SER A 74 2.81 9.89 -5.88
CA SER A 74 1.53 9.85 -5.17
C SER A 74 1.40 8.73 -4.12
N TYR A 75 2.37 7.81 -4.06
CA TYR A 75 2.45 6.65 -3.13
C TYR A 75 3.78 6.63 -2.37
N ASP A 76 4.15 7.75 -1.75
CA ASP A 76 5.38 7.92 -0.95
C ASP A 76 6.67 7.31 -1.55
N PHE A 77 6.84 7.39 -2.87
CA PHE A 77 8.05 6.92 -3.54
C PHE A 77 9.33 7.49 -2.90
N GLN A 78 10.29 6.61 -2.56
CA GLN A 78 11.55 6.99 -1.94
C GLN A 78 12.71 6.92 -2.93
N LYS A 79 12.82 5.77 -3.62
CA LYS A 79 13.98 5.48 -4.47
C LYS A 79 13.66 4.39 -5.50
N LEU A 80 14.28 4.49 -6.67
CA LEU A 80 14.22 3.50 -7.76
C LEU A 80 15.64 3.01 -8.05
N TRP A 81 15.79 1.69 -8.18
CA TRP A 81 16.98 1.05 -8.75
C TRP A 81 16.63 0.38 -10.09
N VAL A 82 17.39 0.72 -11.13
CA VAL A 82 17.24 0.15 -12.46
C VAL A 82 18.45 -0.73 -12.77
N PHE A 83 18.19 -1.99 -13.05
CA PHE A 83 19.17 -2.99 -13.43
C PHE A 83 18.94 -3.41 -14.87
N ARG A 84 20.02 -3.48 -15.65
CA ARG A 84 19.99 -3.98 -17.02
C ARG A 84 20.75 -5.29 -17.10
N LEU A 85 20.11 -6.33 -17.62
CA LEU A 85 20.74 -7.60 -17.92
C LEU A 85 20.84 -7.78 -19.43
N VAL A 86 22.05 -8.14 -19.90
CA VAL A 86 22.39 -8.22 -21.32
C VAL A 86 22.79 -9.64 -21.72
N LYS A 87 22.44 -10.01 -22.95
CA LYS A 87 22.84 -11.29 -23.58
C LYS A 87 23.10 -11.03 -25.06
N SER A 88 24.19 -11.59 -25.60
CA SER A 88 24.58 -11.39 -26.99
C SER A 88 23.43 -11.73 -27.95
N GLU A 89 23.16 -10.84 -28.91
CA GLU A 89 22.11 -10.99 -29.94
C GLU A 89 20.69 -11.18 -29.39
N LYS A 90 20.44 -10.80 -28.13
CA LYS A 90 19.12 -10.88 -27.49
C LYS A 90 18.72 -9.52 -26.93
N PRO A 91 17.42 -9.22 -26.85
CA PRO A 91 16.95 -8.02 -26.17
C PRO A 91 17.39 -7.98 -24.70
N ASN A 92 17.61 -6.78 -24.17
CA ASN A 92 17.94 -6.60 -22.78
C ASN A 92 16.69 -6.84 -21.91
N ILE A 93 16.94 -7.29 -20.69
CA ILE A 93 15.92 -7.37 -19.63
C ILE A 93 16.22 -6.24 -18.65
N VAL A 94 15.20 -5.46 -18.32
CA VAL A 94 15.25 -4.37 -17.36
C VAL A 94 14.49 -4.79 -16.12
N VAL A 95 15.10 -4.59 -14.95
CA VAL A 95 14.46 -4.74 -13.64
C VAL A 95 14.42 -3.38 -12.98
N GLU A 96 13.24 -2.96 -12.57
CA GLU A 96 12.98 -1.77 -11.80
C GLU A 96 12.51 -2.18 -10.41
N ILE A 97 13.18 -1.70 -9.37
CA ILE A 97 12.79 -1.92 -7.98
C ILE A 97 12.51 -0.55 -7.37
N PHE A 98 11.25 -0.30 -7.05
CA PHE A 98 10.79 0.91 -6.39
C PHE A 98 10.64 0.64 -4.89
N ASP A 99 11.24 1.49 -4.07
CA ASP A 99 10.95 1.59 -2.64
C ASP A 99 9.86 2.64 -2.43
N MET A 100 8.71 2.20 -1.93
CA MET A 100 7.52 3.02 -1.74
C MET A 100 7.35 3.49 -0.29
N GLY A 101 8.39 3.33 0.55
CA GLY A 101 8.35 3.73 1.96
C GLY A 101 7.58 2.72 2.83
N LEU A 102 6.29 2.54 2.56
CA LEU A 102 5.38 1.67 3.31
C LEU A 102 4.80 0.54 2.43
N PRO A 103 4.42 -0.60 3.02
CA PRO A 103 3.70 -1.67 2.30
C PRO A 103 2.40 -1.23 1.66
N GLU A 104 1.66 -0.34 2.31
CA GLU A 104 0.39 0.21 1.84
C GLU A 104 0.56 0.98 0.54
N ASP A 105 1.65 1.75 0.43
CA ASP A 105 2.04 2.49 -0.76
C ASP A 105 2.54 1.58 -1.89
N ALA A 106 3.29 0.52 -1.55
CA ALA A 106 3.68 -0.52 -2.52
C ALA A 106 2.45 -1.26 -3.09
N PHE A 107 1.47 -1.55 -2.24
CA PHE A 107 0.18 -2.06 -2.69
C PHE A 107 -0.59 -1.00 -3.50
N GLY A 108 -0.56 0.26 -3.09
CA GLY A 108 -1.23 1.38 -3.75
C GLY A 108 -0.82 1.52 -5.20
N VAL A 109 0.49 1.66 -5.46
CA VAL A 109 1.03 1.73 -6.83
C VAL A 109 0.75 0.46 -7.63
N PHE A 110 0.86 -0.73 -7.01
CA PHE A 110 0.50 -2.00 -7.67
C PHE A 110 -0.98 -2.04 -8.07
N SER A 111 -1.87 -1.57 -7.19
CA SER A 111 -3.30 -1.53 -7.44
C SER A 111 -3.69 -0.50 -8.50
N HIS A 112 -2.89 0.55 -8.68
CA HIS A 112 -3.20 1.69 -9.55
C HIS A 112 -3.50 1.26 -10.99
N ALA A 113 -2.66 0.42 -11.61
CA ALA A 113 -2.83 0.08 -13.02
C ALA A 113 -3.40 -1.33 -13.27
N ARG A 114 -3.76 -2.09 -12.22
CA ARG A 114 -4.09 -3.52 -12.32
C ARG A 114 -5.38 -3.81 -13.12
N GLU A 115 -5.29 -4.73 -14.08
CA GLU A 115 -6.38 -5.18 -14.97
C GLU A 115 -6.25 -6.67 -15.37
N SER A 116 -5.12 -7.35 -15.12
CA SER A 116 -4.90 -8.75 -15.55
C SER A 116 -4.72 -9.75 -14.38
N GLU A 117 -4.36 -10.98 -14.76
CA GLU A 117 -4.32 -12.17 -13.91
C GLU A 117 -3.12 -12.19 -12.95
N GLU A 118 -3.37 -12.73 -11.75
CA GLU A 118 -2.37 -12.98 -10.71
C GLU A 118 -1.56 -14.24 -11.06
N ILE A 119 -0.23 -14.13 -11.10
CA ILE A 119 0.65 -15.26 -11.44
C ILE A 119 1.35 -15.88 -10.22
N GLY A 120 1.00 -15.43 -9.00
CA GLY A 120 1.46 -16.01 -7.74
C GLY A 120 2.90 -15.64 -7.36
N ILE A 121 3.35 -14.43 -7.72
CA ILE A 121 4.66 -13.89 -7.33
C ILE A 121 4.45 -12.72 -6.36
N GLY A 122 5.22 -12.70 -5.26
CA GLY A 122 5.10 -11.67 -4.24
C GLY A 122 3.79 -11.79 -3.45
N GLN A 123 3.28 -10.65 -2.99
CA GLN A 123 1.99 -10.53 -2.29
C GLN A 123 0.85 -10.09 -3.22
N GLY A 124 1.20 -9.85 -4.48
CA GLY A 124 0.32 -9.66 -5.61
C GLY A 124 1.17 -9.39 -6.85
N SER A 125 0.76 -9.95 -7.99
CA SER A 125 1.46 -9.80 -9.26
C SER A 125 0.52 -9.60 -10.43
N GLU A 126 1.08 -9.03 -11.49
CA GLU A 126 0.42 -8.80 -12.75
C GLU A 126 1.38 -9.08 -13.90
N GLN A 127 0.90 -9.80 -14.91
CA GLN A 127 1.64 -9.99 -16.16
C GLN A 127 0.84 -9.49 -17.36
N ARG A 128 1.50 -8.66 -18.18
CA ARG A 128 0.94 -8.10 -19.41
C ARG A 128 1.97 -8.07 -20.53
N GLY A 129 1.77 -8.90 -21.54
CA GLY A 129 2.70 -9.00 -22.66
C GLY A 129 4.11 -9.38 -22.17
N GLY A 130 5.05 -8.45 -22.28
CA GLY A 130 6.44 -8.62 -21.83
C GLY A 130 6.76 -8.02 -20.45
N LEU A 131 5.80 -7.36 -19.79
CA LEU A 131 5.95 -6.74 -18.47
C LEU A 131 5.37 -7.66 -17.38
N LEU A 132 6.13 -7.84 -16.31
CA LEU A 132 5.72 -8.51 -15.10
C LEU A 132 6.00 -7.57 -13.93
N CYS A 133 4.96 -7.19 -13.19
CA CYS A 133 5.13 -6.41 -11.96
C CYS A 133 4.59 -7.19 -10.76
N PHE A 134 5.20 -7.01 -9.59
CA PHE A 134 4.71 -7.55 -8.32
C PHE A 134 5.08 -6.63 -7.16
N TRP A 135 4.40 -6.76 -6.03
CA TRP A 135 4.77 -6.08 -4.79
C TRP A 135 5.06 -7.08 -3.67
N LYS A 136 5.96 -6.73 -2.75
CA LYS A 136 6.25 -7.49 -1.53
C LYS A 136 6.94 -6.59 -0.50
N GLY A 137 6.42 -6.53 0.72
CA GLY A 137 6.87 -5.53 1.69
C GLY A 137 6.58 -4.12 1.17
N ASN A 138 7.53 -3.21 1.35
CA ASN A 138 7.49 -1.84 0.82
C ASN A 138 8.01 -1.73 -0.63
N LEU A 139 8.29 -2.84 -1.30
CA LEU A 139 8.85 -2.84 -2.65
C LEU A 139 7.80 -3.13 -3.71
N PHE A 140 7.81 -2.32 -4.77
CA PHE A 140 7.15 -2.59 -6.04
C PHE A 140 8.20 -2.90 -7.10
N VAL A 141 8.09 -4.02 -7.78
CA VAL A 141 9.10 -4.52 -8.72
C VAL A 141 8.48 -4.72 -10.08
N CYS A 142 9.07 -4.16 -11.12
CA CYS A 142 8.69 -4.37 -12.51
C CYS A 142 9.85 -4.95 -13.31
N ILE A 143 9.56 -5.93 -14.16
CA ILE A 143 10.54 -6.62 -14.99
C ILE A 143 9.98 -6.71 -16.40
N PHE A 144 10.73 -6.20 -17.37
CA PHE A 144 10.36 -6.29 -18.77
C PHE A 144 11.55 -6.54 -19.66
N SER A 145 11.26 -7.01 -20.88
CA SER A 145 12.25 -7.18 -21.94
C SER A 145 12.01 -6.16 -23.04
N GLU A 146 13.08 -5.58 -23.58
CA GLU A 146 13.03 -4.63 -24.71
C GLU A 146 12.52 -5.29 -26.02
N GLY A 147 12.41 -6.62 -26.04
CA GLY A 147 11.79 -7.38 -27.12
C GLY A 147 11.19 -8.69 -26.62
N GLN A 148 10.16 -9.21 -27.30
CA GLN A 148 9.43 -10.39 -26.85
C GLN A 148 9.82 -11.66 -27.63
N SER A 149 10.16 -12.71 -26.88
CA SER A 149 10.38 -14.08 -27.35
C SER A 149 10.01 -15.07 -26.24
N SER A 150 9.86 -16.35 -26.55
CA SER A 150 9.63 -17.37 -25.51
C SER A 150 10.77 -17.43 -24.49
N GLU A 151 12.00 -17.22 -24.95
CA GLU A 151 13.21 -17.21 -24.12
C GLU A 151 13.22 -16.02 -23.13
N THR A 152 12.91 -14.81 -23.61
CA THR A 152 12.87 -13.60 -22.76
C THR A 152 11.72 -13.65 -21.77
N LYS A 153 10.53 -14.16 -22.17
CA LYS A 153 9.40 -14.37 -21.25
C LYS A 153 9.75 -15.32 -20.11
N LYS A 154 10.45 -16.42 -20.41
CA LYS A 154 10.93 -17.35 -19.39
C LYS A 154 11.96 -16.70 -18.45
N ALA A 155 12.92 -15.96 -19.02
CA ALA A 155 13.92 -15.25 -18.24
C ALA A 155 13.31 -14.20 -17.29
N VAL A 156 12.34 -13.42 -17.76
CA VAL A 156 11.58 -12.45 -16.94
C VAL A 156 10.89 -13.15 -15.76
N LEU A 157 10.20 -14.26 -16.02
CA LEU A 157 9.49 -15.02 -14.97
C LEU A 157 10.46 -15.61 -13.93
N ASP A 158 11.56 -16.23 -14.37
CA ASP A 158 12.53 -16.81 -13.45
C ASP A 158 13.29 -15.74 -12.66
N LEU A 159 13.52 -14.57 -13.26
CA LEU A 159 14.10 -13.40 -12.59
C LEU A 159 13.17 -12.86 -11.50
N ALA A 160 11.87 -12.72 -11.80
CA ALA A 160 10.86 -12.32 -10.83
C ALA A 160 10.85 -13.24 -9.60
N ARG A 161 10.82 -14.55 -9.82
CA ARG A 161 10.87 -15.56 -8.74
C ARG A 161 12.14 -15.46 -7.90
N LYS A 162 13.30 -15.24 -8.52
CA LYS A 162 14.57 -15.10 -7.80
C LYS A 162 14.63 -13.83 -6.96
N ILE A 163 14.12 -12.72 -7.46
CA ILE A 163 14.05 -11.46 -6.72
C ILE A 163 13.06 -11.59 -5.56
N GLU A 164 11.86 -12.11 -5.81
CA GLU A 164 10.84 -12.36 -4.78
C GLU A 164 11.37 -13.19 -3.60
N GLN A 165 12.10 -14.27 -3.88
CA GLN A 165 12.71 -15.14 -2.86
C GLN A 165 13.76 -14.43 -2.00
N ARG A 166 14.37 -13.36 -2.51
CA ARG A 166 15.39 -12.58 -1.82
C ARG A 166 14.79 -11.46 -0.98
N ILE A 167 13.61 -10.96 -1.33
CA ILE A 167 12.85 -10.05 -0.49
C ILE A 167 12.30 -10.84 0.71
N LYS A 168 12.88 -10.63 1.89
CA LYS A 168 12.54 -11.40 3.11
C LYS A 168 11.37 -10.81 3.87
N VAL A 169 11.20 -9.50 3.80
CA VAL A 169 10.14 -8.78 4.50
C VAL A 169 8.88 -8.81 3.66
N THR A 170 7.77 -9.23 4.28
CA THR A 170 6.42 -9.04 3.76
C THR A 170 5.80 -7.81 4.41
N GLY A 171 4.75 -7.28 3.81
CA GLY A 171 4.01 -6.15 4.36
C GLY A 171 2.50 -6.35 4.27
N GLU A 172 1.76 -5.78 5.20
CA GLU A 172 0.31 -5.94 5.19
C GLU A 172 -0.34 -5.11 4.08
N LYS A 173 -1.50 -5.54 3.60
CA LYS A 173 -2.32 -4.69 2.75
C LYS A 173 -2.97 -3.59 3.61
N PRO A 174 -3.34 -2.45 3.03
CA PRO A 174 -4.08 -1.42 3.76
C PRO A 174 -5.33 -2.00 4.42
N LYS A 175 -5.45 -1.81 5.74
CA LYS A 175 -6.59 -2.32 6.52
C LYS A 175 -7.93 -1.84 5.98
N LEU A 176 -7.95 -0.62 5.41
CA LEU A 176 -9.13 0.01 4.83
C LEU A 176 -9.80 -0.84 3.74
N LEU A 177 -9.04 -1.72 3.06
CA LEU A 177 -9.59 -2.66 2.07
C LEU A 177 -10.63 -3.62 2.67
N ALA A 178 -10.44 -4.04 3.93
CA ALA A 178 -11.34 -4.97 4.60
C ALA A 178 -12.75 -4.36 4.83
N CYS A 179 -12.85 -3.03 4.76
CA CYS A 179 -14.10 -2.29 4.91
C CYS A 179 -14.96 -2.30 3.63
N LEU A 180 -14.42 -2.74 2.48
CA LEU A 180 -15.22 -2.92 1.27
C LEU A 180 -16.11 -4.17 1.39
N PRO A 181 -17.42 -4.07 1.11
CA PRO A 181 -18.29 -5.24 0.96
C PRO A 181 -17.82 -6.17 -0.17
N ASP A 182 -17.76 -7.48 0.09
CA ASP A 182 -17.25 -8.46 -0.89
C ASP A 182 -18.29 -8.84 -1.94
N GLU A 183 -19.59 -8.73 -1.60
CA GLU A 183 -20.70 -9.02 -2.50
C GLU A 183 -20.65 -8.09 -3.72
N ASP A 184 -20.65 -8.67 -4.92
CA ASP A 184 -20.54 -8.00 -6.22
C ASP A 184 -19.29 -7.15 -6.47
N LEU A 185 -18.33 -7.08 -5.53
CA LEU A 185 -17.09 -6.35 -5.71
C LEU A 185 -16.24 -6.99 -6.82
N GLN A 186 -15.86 -6.18 -7.81
CA GLN A 186 -14.87 -6.56 -8.81
C GLN A 186 -13.48 -6.44 -8.20
N GLN A 187 -12.94 -7.54 -7.68
CA GLN A 187 -11.69 -7.57 -6.92
C GLN A 187 -10.48 -6.91 -7.63
N GLN A 188 -10.40 -6.99 -8.96
CA GLN A 188 -9.33 -6.34 -9.74
C GLN A 188 -9.51 -4.82 -9.90
N SER A 189 -10.70 -4.28 -9.62
CA SER A 189 -11.00 -2.84 -9.70
C SER A 189 -10.61 -2.07 -8.45
N VAL A 190 -10.23 -2.77 -7.37
CA VAL A 190 -9.90 -2.15 -6.10
C VAL A 190 -8.63 -1.31 -6.24
N ARG A 191 -8.70 -0.06 -5.80
CA ARG A 191 -7.60 0.91 -5.76
C ARG A 191 -7.41 1.38 -4.34
N TYR A 192 -6.16 1.49 -3.89
CA TYR A 192 -5.78 2.24 -2.70
C TYR A 192 -4.96 3.46 -3.14
N PHE A 193 -5.19 4.65 -2.58
CA PHE A 193 -4.49 5.88 -2.93
C PHE A 193 -4.67 7.00 -1.90
N HIS A 194 -3.88 8.07 -2.04
CA HIS A 194 -3.92 9.23 -1.16
C HIS A 194 -4.45 10.50 -1.84
N LEU A 195 -4.16 10.70 -3.13
CA LEU A 195 -4.32 12.00 -3.79
C LEU A 195 -5.53 12.06 -4.74
N HIS A 196 -6.06 13.28 -4.92
CA HIS A 196 -7.18 13.56 -5.82
C HIS A 196 -6.89 13.20 -7.28
N THR A 197 -5.64 13.30 -7.72
CA THR A 197 -5.21 12.91 -9.07
C THR A 197 -5.43 11.43 -9.32
N SER A 198 -5.12 10.58 -8.32
CA SER A 198 -5.36 9.13 -8.38
C SER A 198 -6.85 8.81 -8.42
N LEU A 199 -7.70 9.53 -7.65
CA LEU A 199 -9.15 9.40 -7.76
C LEU A 199 -9.60 9.73 -9.18
N ASN A 200 -9.25 10.90 -9.71
CA ASN A 200 -9.69 11.36 -11.03
C ASN A 200 -9.21 10.48 -12.18
N TYR A 201 -8.08 9.79 -12.02
CA TYR A 201 -7.62 8.81 -13.00
C TYR A 201 -8.58 7.61 -13.11
N HIS A 202 -9.11 7.14 -11.98
CA HIS A 202 -10.00 5.95 -11.93
C HIS A 202 -11.49 6.29 -11.99
N TYR A 203 -11.86 7.47 -11.49
CA TYR A 203 -13.20 8.02 -11.47
C TYR A 203 -13.09 9.54 -11.47
N TYR A 204 -13.35 10.19 -12.61
CA TYR A 204 -13.34 11.64 -12.70
C TYR A 204 -14.47 12.23 -11.83
N LEU A 205 -14.09 12.84 -10.70
CA LEU A 205 -15.02 13.43 -9.76
C LEU A 205 -15.24 14.92 -10.04
N ALA A 206 -14.15 15.68 -10.05
CA ALA A 206 -14.13 17.12 -10.32
C ALA A 206 -12.69 17.57 -10.62
N SER A 207 -12.51 18.69 -11.30
CA SER A 207 -11.18 19.27 -11.52
C SER A 207 -10.52 19.70 -10.21
N GLU A 208 -11.33 20.19 -9.27
CA GLU A 208 -10.91 20.61 -7.94
C GLU A 208 -10.88 19.44 -6.94
N ASN A 209 -10.01 19.52 -5.95
CA ASN A 209 -9.92 18.55 -4.85
C ASN A 209 -11.06 18.73 -3.83
N ILE A 210 -12.29 18.40 -4.23
CA ILE A 210 -13.49 18.65 -3.42
C ILE A 210 -13.60 17.76 -2.17
N LEU A 211 -12.79 16.70 -2.09
CA LEU A 211 -12.68 15.80 -0.94
C LEU A 211 -11.47 16.12 -0.05
N ASN A 212 -10.73 17.20 -0.31
CA ASN A 212 -9.54 17.58 0.46
C ASN A 212 -8.50 16.44 0.63
N LEU A 213 -8.40 15.55 -0.36
CA LEU A 213 -7.47 14.42 -0.37
C LEU A 213 -6.02 14.91 -0.37
N ASN A 214 -5.18 14.30 0.46
CA ASN A 214 -3.79 14.72 0.66
C ASN A 214 -2.91 13.51 1.07
N PRO A 215 -1.58 13.64 1.15
CA PRO A 215 -0.71 12.51 1.48
C PRO A 215 -1.01 11.79 2.81
N ARG A 216 -1.81 12.38 3.71
CA ARG A 216 -2.20 11.76 4.98
C ARG A 216 -3.60 11.13 4.96
N THR A 217 -4.34 11.25 3.86
CA THR A 217 -5.64 10.58 3.71
C THR A 217 -5.44 9.22 3.10
N GLU A 218 -6.13 8.20 3.60
CA GLU A 218 -6.16 6.88 2.97
C GLU A 218 -7.49 6.71 2.25
N ALA A 219 -7.48 6.38 0.96
CA ALA A 219 -8.68 6.17 0.18
C ALA A 219 -8.67 4.81 -0.49
N VAL A 220 -9.84 4.17 -0.50
CA VAL A 220 -10.09 2.96 -1.28
C VAL A 220 -11.27 3.16 -2.22
N LEU A 221 -11.10 2.77 -3.47
CA LEU A 221 -12.15 2.79 -4.49
C LEU A 221 -12.37 1.37 -5.02
N GLY A 222 -13.62 0.92 -5.07
CA GLY A 222 -13.99 -0.37 -5.63
C GLY A 222 -15.20 -0.25 -6.56
N ARG A 223 -15.22 -1.05 -7.63
CA ARG A 223 -16.33 -1.13 -8.58
C ARG A 223 -17.16 -2.39 -8.34
N TYR A 224 -18.48 -2.23 -8.34
CA TYR A 224 -19.44 -3.31 -8.10
C TYR A 224 -20.12 -3.69 -9.42
N LYS A 225 -20.30 -5.00 -9.64
CA LYS A 225 -20.82 -5.56 -10.91
C LYS A 225 -22.19 -5.02 -11.28
N LEU A 226 -23.04 -4.75 -10.30
CA LEU A 226 -24.36 -4.20 -10.54
C LEU A 226 -24.23 -2.75 -11.05
N ASN A 227 -24.54 -2.54 -12.33
CA ASN A 227 -24.71 -1.21 -12.96
C ASN A 227 -23.50 -0.26 -12.95
N GLN A 228 -22.28 -0.79 -12.81
CA GLN A 228 -21.04 0.01 -12.76
C GLN A 228 -21.05 1.02 -11.61
N THR A 229 -21.56 0.63 -10.45
CA THR A 229 -21.51 1.42 -9.21
C THR A 229 -20.09 1.48 -8.65
N TYR A 230 -19.68 2.63 -8.15
CA TYR A 230 -18.40 2.83 -7.48
C TYR A 230 -18.64 3.12 -6.00
N LEU A 231 -17.80 2.53 -5.15
CA LEU A 231 -17.76 2.83 -3.72
C LEU A 231 -16.38 3.42 -3.40
N LEU A 232 -16.38 4.65 -2.91
CA LEU A 232 -15.24 5.34 -2.35
C LEU A 232 -15.36 5.37 -0.82
N LEU A 233 -14.33 4.94 -0.13
CA LEU A 233 -14.18 5.09 1.31
C LEU A 233 -12.87 5.84 1.56
N VAL A 234 -12.95 6.93 2.32
CA VAL A 234 -11.80 7.76 2.68
C VAL A 234 -11.68 7.82 4.19
N HIS A 235 -10.50 7.57 4.71
CA HIS A 235 -10.10 7.75 6.09
C HIS A 235 -9.23 9.02 6.20
N TYR A 236 -9.65 9.96 7.03
CA TYR A 236 -8.96 11.22 7.26
C TYR A 236 -8.12 11.15 8.55
N PRO A 237 -7.07 11.99 8.68
CA PRO A 237 -6.26 12.03 9.89
C PRO A 237 -7.02 12.37 11.17
N ASP A 238 -8.12 13.14 11.04
CA ASP A 238 -9.00 13.48 12.14
C ASP A 238 -10.42 13.78 11.66
N GLN A 239 -11.35 13.85 12.63
CA GLN A 239 -12.76 14.09 12.38
C GLN A 239 -13.05 15.45 11.72
N ASN A 240 -12.27 16.48 12.03
CA ASN A 240 -12.48 17.82 11.49
C ASN A 240 -12.08 17.91 10.01
N ASP A 241 -11.04 17.17 9.60
CA ASP A 241 -10.70 17.01 8.18
C ASP A 241 -11.80 16.25 7.42
N ALA A 242 -12.36 15.18 8.01
CA ALA A 242 -13.51 14.46 7.45
C ALA A 242 -14.76 15.35 7.34
N ASP A 243 -15.05 16.16 8.36
CA ASP A 243 -16.18 17.10 8.37
C ASP A 243 -16.07 18.13 7.23
N LYS A 244 -14.88 18.71 7.05
CA LYS A 244 -14.60 19.66 5.96
C LYS A 244 -14.74 19.01 4.59
N ALA A 245 -14.18 17.82 4.42
CA ALA A 245 -14.25 17.09 3.16
C ALA A 245 -15.68 16.71 2.79
N TYR A 246 -16.45 16.19 3.75
CA TYR A 246 -17.86 15.86 3.56
C TYR A 246 -18.69 17.09 3.20
N SER A 247 -18.53 18.18 3.95
CA SER A 247 -19.26 19.44 3.69
C SER A 247 -18.92 20.01 2.31
N ASN A 248 -17.64 19.99 1.94
CA ASN A 248 -17.19 20.49 0.64
C ASN A 248 -17.72 19.62 -0.52
N PHE A 249 -17.67 18.29 -0.38
CA PHE A 249 -18.26 17.36 -1.34
C PHE A 249 -19.76 17.61 -1.54
N LEU A 250 -20.54 17.75 -0.47
CA LEU A 250 -21.97 18.02 -0.59
C LEU A 250 -22.23 19.36 -1.31
N ASN A 251 -21.52 20.41 -0.93
CA ASN A 251 -21.69 21.74 -1.51
C ASN A 251 -21.28 21.82 -2.98
N SER A 252 -20.24 21.08 -3.38
CA SER A 252 -19.69 21.13 -4.73
C SER A 252 -20.29 20.10 -5.70
N TYR A 253 -20.57 18.88 -5.24
CA TYR A 253 -20.96 17.76 -6.12
C TYR A 253 -22.46 17.49 -6.14
N ILE A 254 -23.13 17.57 -4.99
CA ILE A 254 -24.58 17.33 -4.87
C ILE A 254 -25.28 18.41 -4.02
N PRO A 255 -25.22 19.69 -4.41
CA PRO A 255 -25.77 20.79 -3.61
C PRO A 255 -27.28 20.66 -3.34
N GLU A 256 -28.00 19.93 -4.18
CA GLU A 256 -29.43 19.65 -4.03
C GLU A 256 -29.74 18.59 -2.95
N ALA A 257 -28.76 17.78 -2.56
CA ALA A 257 -28.92 16.74 -1.53
C ALA A 257 -29.19 17.31 -0.13
N LYS A 258 -28.89 18.60 0.10
CA LYS A 258 -28.96 19.27 1.40
C LYS A 258 -28.39 18.36 2.50
N ASP A 259 -29.08 18.25 3.64
CA ASP A 259 -28.65 17.45 4.79
C ASP A 259 -28.86 15.94 4.63
N LYS A 260 -29.44 15.48 3.51
CA LYS A 260 -29.74 14.04 3.31
C LYS A 260 -28.58 13.26 2.72
N GLY A 261 -27.59 13.95 2.14
CA GLY A 261 -26.41 13.31 1.53
C GLY A 261 -26.76 12.37 0.37
N VAL A 262 -27.90 12.54 -0.29
CA VAL A 262 -28.34 11.70 -1.41
C VAL A 262 -28.97 12.56 -2.51
N ALA A 263 -28.63 12.27 -3.76
CA ALA A 263 -29.23 12.89 -4.92
C ALA A 263 -29.30 11.92 -6.10
N GLN A 264 -30.29 12.13 -6.96
CA GLN A 264 -30.33 11.49 -8.28
C GLN A 264 -29.52 12.35 -9.26
N ILE A 265 -28.57 11.73 -9.96
CA ILE A 265 -27.73 12.35 -10.98
C ILE A 265 -28.21 11.93 -12.39
N GLU A 266 -27.48 12.37 -13.42
CA GLU A 266 -27.81 12.06 -14.81
C GLU A 266 -28.08 10.58 -15.07
N LYS A 267 -28.96 10.30 -16.04
CA LYS A 267 -29.35 8.94 -16.47
C LYS A 267 -30.05 8.11 -15.37
N GLY A 268 -30.63 8.77 -14.37
CA GLY A 268 -31.45 8.15 -13.33
C GLY A 268 -30.67 7.41 -12.25
N LYS A 269 -29.33 7.55 -12.24
CA LYS A 269 -28.45 6.97 -11.23
C LYS A 269 -28.43 7.79 -9.95
N TRP A 270 -27.94 7.21 -8.87
CA TRP A 270 -27.92 7.79 -7.55
C TRP A 270 -26.50 7.97 -7.03
N VAL A 271 -26.28 9.09 -6.35
CA VAL A 271 -25.09 9.32 -5.53
C VAL A 271 -25.55 9.45 -4.09
N LYS A 272 -24.83 8.79 -3.18
CA LYS A 272 -25.07 8.93 -1.75
C LYS A 272 -23.74 9.04 -1.02
N ALA A 273 -23.67 9.95 -0.06
CA ALA A 273 -22.51 10.16 0.79
C ALA A 273 -22.93 10.22 2.26
N GLU A 274 -22.20 9.52 3.12
CA GLU A 274 -22.34 9.59 4.58
C GLU A 274 -20.96 9.75 5.23
N LYS A 275 -20.96 10.27 6.45
CA LYS A 275 -19.76 10.42 7.28
C LYS A 275 -19.93 9.61 8.56
N GLU A 276 -18.88 8.92 8.98
CA GLU A 276 -18.83 8.16 10.24
C GLU A 276 -17.48 8.46 10.91
N GLY A 277 -17.46 9.24 11.99
CA GLY A 277 -16.22 9.67 12.64
C GLY A 277 -15.25 10.37 11.67
N GLU A 278 -14.09 9.76 11.48
CA GLU A 278 -12.98 10.18 10.59
C GLU A 278 -13.11 9.65 9.16
N PHE A 279 -14.23 8.97 8.84
CA PHE A 279 -14.47 8.36 7.55
C PHE A 279 -15.53 9.12 6.74
N VAL A 280 -15.30 9.23 5.43
CA VAL A 280 -16.30 9.63 4.43
C VAL A 280 -16.53 8.47 3.48
N ILE A 281 -17.79 8.10 3.28
CA ILE A 281 -18.23 7.01 2.43
C ILE A 281 -19.06 7.64 1.31
N VAL A 282 -18.71 7.36 0.05
CA VAL A 282 -19.47 7.82 -1.11
C VAL A 282 -19.74 6.65 -2.05
N VAL A 283 -21.01 6.47 -2.40
CA VAL A 283 -21.44 5.55 -3.44
C VAL A 283 -21.87 6.38 -4.65
N PHE A 284 -21.20 6.15 -5.77
CA PHE A 284 -21.50 6.78 -7.05
C PHE A 284 -22.19 5.80 -7.99
N ASP A 285 -23.00 6.33 -8.89
CA ASP A 285 -23.58 5.55 -9.99
C ASP A 285 -24.46 4.37 -9.53
N ALA A 286 -25.10 4.49 -8.36
CA ALA A 286 -26.01 3.46 -7.86
C ALA A 286 -27.31 3.39 -8.69
N PRO A 287 -27.87 2.20 -8.94
CA PRO A 287 -29.13 2.07 -9.67
C PRO A 287 -30.35 2.57 -8.88
N THR A 288 -30.28 2.51 -7.55
CA THR A 288 -31.34 2.98 -6.65
C THR A 288 -30.72 3.59 -5.39
N GLU A 289 -31.45 4.52 -4.76
CA GLU A 289 -31.09 5.04 -3.43
C GLU A 289 -30.94 3.91 -2.39
N ALA A 290 -31.86 2.93 -2.41
CA ALA A 290 -31.83 1.79 -1.49
C ALA A 290 -30.57 0.94 -1.65
N TYR A 291 -30.08 0.73 -2.87
CA TYR A 291 -28.83 0.02 -3.11
C TYR A 291 -27.62 0.81 -2.58
N ALA A 292 -27.59 2.13 -2.81
CA ALA A 292 -26.54 2.99 -2.26
C ALA A 292 -26.52 2.97 -0.73
N GLN A 293 -27.70 3.03 -0.09
CA GLN A 293 -27.83 2.94 1.37
C GLN A 293 -27.34 1.60 1.91
N ALA A 294 -27.69 0.48 1.25
CA ALA A 294 -27.26 -0.85 1.68
C ALA A 294 -25.73 -1.00 1.64
N LEU A 295 -25.08 -0.51 0.58
CA LEU A 295 -23.62 -0.51 0.47
C LEU A 295 -22.96 0.33 1.57
N ILE A 296 -23.47 1.55 1.83
CA ILE A 296 -22.95 2.40 2.91
C ILE A 296 -23.11 1.72 4.27
N GLN A 297 -24.25 1.10 4.55
CA GLN A 297 -24.46 0.41 5.82
C GLN A 297 -23.49 -0.77 5.98
N ALA A 298 -23.26 -1.55 4.92
CA ALA A 298 -22.30 -2.65 4.97
C ALA A 298 -20.85 -2.17 5.24
N VAL A 299 -20.46 -1.00 4.70
CA VAL A 299 -19.18 -0.37 5.03
C VAL A 299 -19.13 0.07 6.49
N ARG A 300 -20.17 0.75 7.00
CA ARG A 300 -20.23 1.21 8.40
C ARG A 300 -20.11 0.06 9.39
N ASP A 301 -20.80 -1.05 9.14
CA ASP A 301 -20.71 -2.25 9.97
C ASP A 301 -19.30 -2.82 10.00
N LYS A 302 -18.54 -2.73 8.89
CA LYS A 302 -17.14 -3.15 8.81
C LYS A 302 -16.20 -2.17 9.50
N ILE A 303 -16.40 -0.87 9.38
CA ILE A 303 -15.64 0.16 10.11
C ILE A 303 -15.77 -0.05 11.62
N LEU A 304 -17.00 -0.25 12.12
CA LEU A 304 -17.24 -0.48 13.55
C LEU A 304 -16.52 -1.74 14.06
N LYS A 305 -16.48 -2.80 13.25
CA LYS A 305 -15.71 -4.02 13.57
C LYS A 305 -14.22 -3.73 13.65
N LEU A 306 -13.66 -3.04 12.65
CA LEU A 306 -12.25 -2.66 12.61
C LEU A 306 -11.85 -1.84 13.84
N SER A 307 -12.61 -0.80 14.18
CA SER A 307 -12.35 0.02 15.38
C SER A 307 -12.45 -0.80 16.68
N SER A 308 -13.36 -1.78 16.75
CA SER A 308 -13.50 -2.63 17.94
C SER A 308 -12.33 -3.60 18.14
N GLU A 309 -11.70 -4.07 17.05
CA GLU A 309 -10.53 -4.94 17.08
C GLU A 309 -9.28 -4.17 17.49
N GLU A 310 -9.13 -2.93 17.03
CA GLU A 310 -8.00 -2.06 17.41
C GLU A 310 -8.01 -1.67 18.88
N VAL A 311 -9.19 -1.50 19.48
CA VAL A 311 -9.34 -1.24 20.92
C VAL A 311 -8.99 -2.49 21.75
N LYS A 312 -9.29 -3.71 21.26
CA LYS A 312 -8.98 -4.97 21.97
C LYS A 312 -7.50 -5.34 21.93
N ASN A 313 -6.77 -4.88 20.92
CA ASN A 313 -5.35 -5.18 20.71
C ASN A 313 -4.41 -4.13 21.32
N LYS A 314 -4.94 -3.08 21.95
CA LYS A 314 -4.20 -2.09 22.76
C LYS A 314 -4.27 -2.44 24.24
#